data_AF-A0A136IXP6-F1
#
_entry.id   AF-A0A136IXP6-F1
#
_cell.length_a   1.000
_cell.length_b   1.000
_cell.length_c   1.000
_cell.angle_alpha   90.00
_cell.angle_beta   90.00
_cell.angle_gamma   90.00
#
_symmetry.space_group_name_H-M   'P 1'
#
loop_
_entity.id
_entity.type
_entity.pdbx_description
1 polymer ?
#
loop_
_entity_poly.entity_id
_entity_poly.type
_entity_poly.pdbx_seq_one_letter_code
_entity_poly.pdbx_strand_id
1 'polypeptide(L)'
;MAVPDARHARTVRTPKRQTRKLTTKEDANYQCEVPGCGKLFSRSYNYKAHMATHDENRDYPFPCLVPDCGKKFVRKTDLQRHNQSVHAKERSHRC
;
A
#
# COMPACT_ATOMS: atom_id res chain seq x y z
N MET A 1 -42.34 32.80 27.17
CA MET A 1 -40.97 32.39 27.57
C MET A 1 -40.50 31.38 26.55
N ALA A 2 -39.63 31.76 25.62
CA ALA A 2 -39.17 30.91 24.52
C ALA A 2 -37.64 30.83 24.56
N VAL A 3 -37.10 29.63 24.77
CA VAL A 3 -35.67 29.36 24.64
C VAL A 3 -35.49 28.39 23.47
N PRO A 4 -34.83 28.77 22.38
CA PRO A 4 -34.52 27.82 21.31
C PRO A 4 -33.30 26.98 21.70
N ASP A 5 -33.49 25.65 21.77
CA ASP A 5 -32.45 24.65 22.02
C ASP A 5 -31.50 24.54 20.81
N ALA A 6 -30.34 25.20 20.91
CA ALA A 6 -29.31 25.18 19.89
C ALA A 6 -28.55 23.83 19.96
N ARG A 7 -28.97 22.87 19.13
CA ARG A 7 -28.22 21.63 18.90
C ARG A 7 -26.89 21.92 18.20
N HIS A 8 -25.80 21.83 18.95
CA HIS A 8 -24.43 21.97 18.45
C HIS A 8 -24.10 20.86 17.45
N ALA A 9 -23.98 21.20 16.17
CA ALA A 9 -23.54 20.29 15.12
C ALA A 9 -22.05 19.95 15.30
N ARG A 10 -21.74 18.71 15.69
CA ARG A 10 -20.37 18.19 15.72
C ARG A 10 -19.86 18.00 14.30
N THR A 11 -19.06 18.94 13.80
CA THR A 11 -18.32 18.77 12.55
C THR A 11 -17.16 17.80 12.79
N VAL A 12 -17.25 16.59 12.21
CA VAL A 12 -16.12 15.65 12.19
C VAL A 12 -15.07 16.22 11.25
N ARG A 13 -14.08 16.92 11.79
CA ARG A 13 -12.90 17.38 11.03
C ARG A 13 -12.05 16.16 10.72
N THR A 14 -12.22 15.57 9.53
CA THR A 14 -11.32 14.51 9.05
C THR A 14 -9.95 15.14 8.74
N PRO A 15 -8.83 14.56 9.23
CA PRO A 15 -7.51 15.10 8.94
C PRO A 15 -7.22 14.96 7.43
N LYS A 16 -6.88 16.08 6.78
CA LYS A 16 -6.43 16.08 5.38
C LYS A 16 -5.24 15.12 5.24
N ARG A 17 -5.41 14.11 4.39
CA ARG A 17 -4.40 13.09 4.09
C ARG A 17 -3.16 13.78 3.51
N GLN A 18 -2.08 13.86 4.30
CA GLN A 18 -0.82 14.41 3.80
C GLN A 18 -0.32 13.54 2.65
N THR A 19 -0.08 14.17 1.50
CA THR A 19 0.52 13.53 0.34
C THR A 19 1.93 13.12 0.72
N ARG A 20 2.29 11.84 0.53
CA ARG A 20 3.64 11.35 0.80
C ARG A 20 4.61 12.16 -0.05
N LYS A 21 5.49 12.93 0.60
CA LYS A 21 6.57 13.66 -0.06
C LYS A 21 7.50 12.64 -0.73
N LEU A 22 7.88 12.91 -1.98
CA LEU A 22 8.84 12.09 -2.72
C LEU A 22 10.21 12.26 -2.07
N THR A 23 10.87 11.16 -1.73
CA THR A 23 12.18 11.17 -1.09
C THR A 23 13.20 11.86 -2.01
N THR A 24 13.65 13.06 -1.64
CA THR A 24 14.74 13.79 -2.30
C THR A 24 16.10 13.18 -1.92
N LYS A 25 17.11 13.38 -2.77
CA LYS A 25 18.47 12.82 -2.63
C LYS A 25 19.18 13.23 -1.32
N GLU A 26 18.79 14.35 -0.74
CA GLU A 26 19.29 14.89 0.53
C GLU A 26 18.69 14.23 1.79
N ASP A 27 17.46 13.70 1.71
CA ASP A 27 16.78 13.00 2.82
C ASP A 27 17.01 11.47 2.75
N ALA A 28 17.54 10.99 1.62
CA ALA A 28 17.74 9.58 1.36
C ALA A 28 19.06 9.07 1.97
N ASN A 29 18.99 8.56 3.20
CA ASN A 29 20.15 7.98 3.87
C ASN A 29 20.49 6.55 3.40
N TYR A 30 19.59 5.87 2.66
CA TYR A 30 19.79 4.48 2.25
C TYR A 30 19.73 4.32 0.73
N GLN A 31 20.88 4.08 0.10
CA GLN A 31 21.01 3.84 -1.33
C GLN A 31 21.07 2.35 -1.63
N CYS A 32 20.37 1.92 -2.67
CA CYS A 32 20.49 0.57 -3.20
C CYS A 32 21.82 0.38 -3.94
N GLU A 33 22.62 -0.55 -3.42
CA GLU A 33 23.94 -0.93 -3.94
C GLU A 33 23.88 -1.95 -5.08
N VAL A 34 22.67 -2.38 -5.49
CA VAL A 34 22.49 -3.35 -6.58
C VAL A 34 22.77 -2.67 -7.93
N PRO A 35 23.66 -3.24 -8.76
CA PRO A 35 23.99 -2.69 -10.07
C PRO A 35 22.73 -2.60 -10.94
N GLY A 36 22.41 -1.38 -11.38
CA GLY A 36 21.24 -1.09 -12.23
C GLY A 36 19.96 -0.61 -11.50
N CYS A 37 19.91 -0.62 -10.16
CA CYS A 37 18.70 -0.17 -9.45
C CYS A 37 18.67 1.33 -9.13
N GLY A 38 19.77 1.88 -8.59
CA GLY A 38 19.94 3.32 -8.32
C GLY A 38 18.90 3.96 -7.38
N LYS A 39 18.09 3.17 -6.66
CA LYS A 39 17.00 3.68 -5.80
C LYS A 39 17.52 4.20 -4.46
N LEU A 40 16.89 5.26 -4.00
CA LEU A 40 17.23 6.01 -2.78
C LEU A 40 16.03 6.01 -1.83
N PHE A 41 16.27 5.74 -0.56
CA PHE A 41 15.24 5.65 0.48
C PHE A 41 15.63 6.48 1.70
N SER A 42 14.67 7.19 2.29
CA SER A 42 14.91 7.96 3.53
C SER A 42 14.74 7.15 4.80
N ARG A 43 14.08 5.99 4.73
CA ARG A 43 13.82 5.15 5.90
C ARG A 43 14.41 3.76 5.73
N SER A 44 15.07 3.28 6.78
CA SER A 44 15.74 1.97 6.82
C SER A 44 14.80 0.81 6.53
N TYR A 45 13.57 0.84 7.06
CA TYR A 45 12.61 -0.24 6.84
C TYR A 45 12.16 -0.33 5.37
N ASN A 46 12.08 0.81 4.66
CA ASN A 46 11.76 0.82 3.24
C ASN A 46 12.94 0.28 2.42
N TYR A 47 14.17 0.68 2.76
CA TYR A 47 15.39 0.16 2.15
C TYR A 47 15.50 -1.37 2.31
N LYS A 48 15.33 -1.88 3.53
CA LYS A 48 15.40 -3.31 3.82
C LYS A 48 14.31 -4.11 3.08
N ALA A 49 13.09 -3.57 3.02
CA ALA A 49 12.01 -4.16 2.24
C ALA A 49 12.29 -4.15 0.73
N HIS A 50 12.96 -3.11 0.23
CA HIS A 50 13.38 -3.00 -1.14
C HIS A 50 14.54 -3.96 -1.49
N MET A 51 15.53 -4.13 -0.62
CA MET A 51 16.59 -5.12 -0.85
C MET A 51 16.01 -6.54 -0.98
N ALA A 52 14.97 -6.86 -0.22
CA ALA A 52 14.23 -8.12 -0.36
C ALA A 52 13.41 -8.25 -1.66
N THR A 53 13.41 -7.24 -2.55
CA THR A 53 12.88 -7.36 -3.93
C THR A 53 13.97 -7.69 -4.95
N HIS A 54 15.24 -7.45 -4.62
CA HIS A 54 16.39 -7.90 -5.42
C HIS A 54 16.70 -9.36 -5.18
N ASP A 55 16.34 -9.86 -4.00
CA ASP A 55 16.17 -11.28 -3.76
C ASP A 55 14.94 -11.76 -4.57
N GLU A 56 15.13 -11.91 -5.88
CA GLU A 56 14.16 -12.44 -6.84
C GLU A 56 13.75 -13.89 -6.50
N ASN A 57 14.53 -14.52 -5.62
CA ASN A 57 14.27 -15.80 -4.98
C ASN A 57 13.39 -15.67 -3.72
N ARG A 58 12.58 -14.61 -3.64
CA ARG A 58 11.45 -14.60 -2.73
C ARG A 58 10.52 -15.70 -3.19
N ASP A 59 10.50 -16.81 -2.47
CA ASP A 59 9.46 -17.81 -2.65
C ASP A 59 8.15 -17.05 -2.50
N TYR A 60 7.38 -16.99 -3.58
CA TYR A 60 6.03 -16.46 -3.59
C TYR A 60 5.12 -17.68 -3.55
N PRO A 61 4.99 -18.36 -2.40
CA PRO A 61 4.25 -19.62 -2.30
C PRO A 61 2.76 -19.44 -2.61
N PHE A 62 2.31 -18.19 -2.73
CA PHE A 62 0.93 -17.83 -3.01
C PHE A 62 0.82 -17.16 -4.39
N PRO A 63 0.92 -17.93 -5.50
CA PRO A 63 0.60 -17.42 -6.82
C PRO A 63 -0.92 -17.19 -6.95
N CYS A 64 -1.30 -16.20 -7.75
CA CYS A 64 -2.66 -16.09 -8.22
C CYS A 64 -2.97 -17.23 -9.19
N LEU A 65 -4.11 -17.88 -9.01
CA LEU A 65 -4.56 -19.03 -9.82
C LEU A 65 -5.43 -18.62 -11.00
N VAL A 66 -5.62 -17.30 -11.22
CA VAL A 66 -6.44 -16.80 -12.33
C VAL A 66 -5.62 -16.87 -13.63
N PRO A 67 -6.16 -17.45 -14.71
CA PRO A 67 -5.42 -17.72 -15.95
C PRO A 67 -4.91 -16.48 -16.70
N ASP A 68 -5.41 -15.28 -16.37
CA ASP A 68 -4.94 -13.99 -16.89
C ASP A 68 -4.06 -13.21 -15.88
N CYS A 69 -3.90 -13.73 -14.65
CA CYS A 69 -3.19 -13.05 -13.58
C CYS A 69 -1.89 -13.77 -13.19
N GLY A 70 -0.76 -13.32 -13.75
CA GLY A 70 0.58 -13.83 -13.40
C GLY A 70 1.15 -13.30 -12.06
N LYS A 71 0.32 -12.75 -11.16
CA LYS A 71 0.80 -12.10 -9.93
C LYS A 71 1.09 -13.12 -8.84
N LYS A 72 2.22 -12.96 -8.14
CA LYS A 72 2.64 -13.85 -7.06
C LYS A 72 2.86 -13.06 -5.77
N PHE A 73 2.48 -13.66 -4.63
CA PHE A 73 2.51 -12.99 -3.33
C PHE A 73 3.27 -13.82 -2.29
N VAL A 74 3.96 -13.12 -1.39
CA VAL A 74 4.74 -13.72 -0.30
C VAL A 74 3.84 -14.16 0.85
N ARG A 75 2.67 -13.51 1.00
CA ARG A 75 1.72 -13.76 2.09
C ARG A 75 0.35 -14.09 1.53
N LYS A 76 -0.32 -15.07 2.15
CA LYS A 76 -1.70 -15.46 1.82
C LYS A 76 -2.69 -14.30 1.95
N THR A 77 -2.52 -13.42 2.93
CA THR A 77 -3.40 -12.24 3.12
C THR A 77 -3.28 -11.25 1.96
N ASP A 78 -2.10 -11.11 1.37
CA ASP A 78 -1.87 -10.25 0.22
C ASP A 78 -2.50 -10.86 -1.04
N LEU A 79 -2.34 -12.18 -1.25
CA LEU A 79 -3.04 -12.92 -2.31
C LEU A 79 -4.56 -12.80 -2.17
N GLN A 80 -5.11 -12.96 -0.96
CA GLN A 80 -6.55 -12.90 -0.72
C GLN A 80 -7.10 -11.51 -1.02
N ARG A 81 -6.44 -10.45 -0.52
CA ARG A 81 -6.80 -9.06 -0.83
C ARG A 81 -6.71 -8.79 -2.33
N HIS A 82 -5.67 -9.27 -2.99
CA HIS A 82 -5.52 -9.14 -4.43
C HIS A 82 -6.68 -9.80 -5.18
N ASN A 83 -7.03 -11.05 -4.83
CA ASN A 83 -8.18 -11.72 -5.43
C ASN A 83 -9.48 -10.97 -5.17
N GLN A 84 -9.72 -10.51 -3.94
CA GLN A 84 -10.92 -9.74 -3.60
C GLN A 84 -11.01 -8.41 -4.37
N SER A 85 -9.89 -7.70 -4.52
CA SER A 85 -9.90 -6.37 -5.13
C SER A 85 -9.84 -6.38 -6.64
N VAL A 86 -9.18 -7.37 -7.24
CA VAL A 86 -8.88 -7.41 -8.69
C VAL A 86 -9.77 -8.42 -9.41
N HIS A 87 -10.07 -9.56 -8.78
CA HIS A 87 -10.81 -10.65 -9.40
C HIS A 87 -12.25 -10.78 -8.88
N ALA A 88 -12.55 -10.37 -7.64
CA ALA A 88 -13.90 -10.47 -7.10
C ALA A 88 -14.90 -9.42 -7.63
N LYS A 89 -14.61 -8.84 -8.81
CA LYS A 89 -15.60 -8.05 -9.58
C LYS A 89 -16.80 -8.91 -10.04
N GLU A 90 -16.79 -10.22 -9.78
CA GLU A 90 -17.93 -11.12 -9.94
C GLU A 90 -18.82 -11.26 -8.68
N ARG A 91 -18.43 -10.73 -7.50
CA ARG A 91 -19.34 -10.67 -6.33
C ARG A 91 -19.94 -9.28 -6.16
N SER A 92 -20.86 -9.00 -7.08
CA SER A 92 -22.06 -8.19 -6.90
C SER A 92 -21.91 -6.86 -6.12
N HIS A 93 -21.70 -5.78 -6.87
CA HIS A 93 -22.31 -4.50 -6.50
C HIS A 93 -23.78 -4.54 -6.94
N ARG A 94 -24.66 -5.19 -6.17
CA ARG A 94 -26.08 -4.84 -6.20
C ARG A 94 -26.30 -3.84 -5.07
N CYS A 95 -26.48 -2.58 -5.46
CA CYS A 95 -26.95 -1.49 -4.61
C CYS A 95 -28.24 -1.88 -3.87
#